data_AF-A0A5C7Q0G4-F1
#
_entry.id   AF-A0A5C7Q0G4-F1
#
_cell.length_a   1.000
_cell.length_b   1.000
_cell.length_c   1.000
_cell.angle_alpha   90.00
_cell.angle_beta   90.00
_cell.angle_gamma   90.00
#
_symmetry.space_group_name_H-M   'P 1'
#
loop_
_entity.id
_entity.type
_entity.pdbx_description
1 polymer ?
#
loop_
_entity_poly.entity_id
_entity_poly.type
_entity_poly.pdbx_seq_one_letter_code
_entity_poly.pdbx_strand_id
1 'polypeptide(L)'
;MQRLEYFIDIENSNGTRQGSGPITTALYWRQTFAMDRAGWFETAVPVADPQFQYAQNEYVLRCYVNIPGVGKSEIGSGVIDDITYQLTPNGTIAHIRGLDEMRYLLDRSVLFLALGGSGSPPTVSHATSVSSIEAYAPAGWTFTEDSAPPFDAVIYRFVGESVLNACIKIAEFCKTHFYLSASKTITFKSTFSASGVTAIHKPPFGLTSSSDICFISSYTYHKETKDLITKMYPYGGWYNGVFTDEFIPAVNDVNYGLGGGDPDYWASPKYTGYDDDRTNNWIKNNSAFTTYGARERQVQYPQVKVTFFTGGYSDEIWRDLCRLIYNRAVADLAWYGVEAEFYSLELAQCTAILKPLQTMRVMINKVENNRRVFTVDSNLLILQSTIEVTAQGIRTTKLDVTTAERYRRQDPYATVDFKNRYFDDMNQ
;
A
#
# COMPACT_ATOMS: atom_id res chain seq x y z
N MET A 1 -11.73 25.91 -26.95
CA MET A 1 -11.23 24.66 -26.33
C MET A 1 -12.05 23.52 -26.90
N GLN A 2 -11.41 22.51 -27.51
CA GLN A 2 -12.10 21.28 -27.88
C GLN A 2 -12.61 20.62 -26.59
N ARG A 3 -13.91 20.35 -26.51
CA ARG A 3 -14.52 19.63 -25.40
C ARG A 3 -13.92 18.22 -25.39
N LEU A 4 -13.35 17.82 -24.25
CA LEU A 4 -12.92 16.44 -24.06
C LEU A 4 -14.18 15.56 -24.00
N GLU A 5 -14.27 14.61 -24.91
CA GLU A 5 -15.33 13.60 -24.92
C GLU A 5 -14.91 12.47 -23.99
N TYR A 6 -15.69 12.26 -22.94
CA TYR A 6 -15.58 11.12 -22.07
C TYR A 6 -16.90 10.36 -22.04
N PHE A 7 -16.82 9.05 -21.84
CA PHE A 7 -17.95 8.16 -21.86
C PHE A 7 -17.70 6.95 -20.97
N ILE A 8 -18.78 6.33 -20.50
CA ILE A 8 -18.71 5.22 -19.55
C ILE A 8 -19.33 3.99 -20.20
N ASP A 9 -18.54 2.93 -20.31
CA ASP A 9 -19.02 1.60 -20.70
C ASP A 9 -19.54 0.85 -19.47
N ILE A 10 -20.63 0.10 -19.66
CA ILE A 10 -21.20 -0.80 -18.65
C ILE A 10 -20.86 -2.22 -19.09
N GLU A 11 -20.24 -3.01 -18.24
CA GLU A 11 -19.85 -4.39 -18.50
C GLU A 11 -20.44 -5.29 -17.41
N ASN A 12 -20.87 -6.50 -17.75
CA ASN A 12 -21.15 -7.51 -16.73
C ASN A 12 -19.83 -8.07 -16.16
N SER A 13 -19.92 -8.92 -15.14
CA SER A 13 -18.74 -9.55 -14.50
C SER A 13 -17.86 -10.38 -15.45
N ASN A 14 -18.39 -10.80 -16.60
CA ASN A 14 -17.66 -11.52 -17.64
C ASN A 14 -16.97 -10.58 -18.66
N GLY A 15 -17.04 -9.26 -18.47
CA GLY A 15 -16.50 -8.26 -19.40
C GLY A 15 -17.34 -8.07 -20.68
N THR A 16 -18.58 -8.55 -20.69
CA THR A 16 -19.49 -8.32 -21.82
C THR A 16 -20.17 -6.96 -21.67
N ARG A 17 -19.96 -6.08 -22.66
CA ARG A 17 -20.60 -4.77 -22.70
C ARG A 17 -22.13 -4.90 -22.73
N GLN A 18 -22.80 -4.10 -21.91
CA GLN A 18 -24.24 -4.03 -21.80
C GLN A 18 -24.75 -2.76 -22.49
N GLY A 19 -25.96 -2.86 -23.06
CA GLY A 19 -26.58 -1.76 -23.81
C GLY A 19 -26.08 -1.58 -25.23
N SER A 20 -26.70 -0.64 -25.95
CA SER A 20 -26.41 -0.35 -27.35
C SER A 20 -25.27 0.67 -27.53
N GLY A 21 -24.79 1.27 -26.44
CA GLY A 21 -23.74 2.28 -26.45
C GLY A 21 -23.31 2.68 -25.03
N PRO A 22 -22.35 3.62 -24.90
CA PRO A 22 -21.89 4.08 -23.61
C PRO A 22 -22.83 5.14 -23.01
N ILE A 23 -22.74 5.35 -21.71
CA ILE A 23 -23.27 6.55 -21.07
C ILE A 23 -22.40 7.74 -21.49
N THR A 24 -23.01 8.76 -22.09
CA THR A 24 -22.33 10.00 -22.51
C THR A 24 -22.83 11.24 -21.76
N THR A 25 -23.86 11.10 -20.94
CA THR A 25 -24.50 12.20 -20.20
C THR A 25 -24.07 12.28 -18.74
N ALA A 26 -23.10 11.47 -18.32
CA ALA A 26 -22.53 11.54 -16.99
C ALA A 26 -22.07 12.97 -16.66
N LEU A 27 -22.27 13.36 -15.40
CA LEU A 27 -21.89 14.69 -14.90
C LEU A 27 -20.41 14.76 -14.57
N TYR A 28 -19.89 13.67 -13.99
CA TYR A 28 -18.48 13.49 -13.70
C TYR A 28 -18.14 12.01 -13.52
N TRP A 29 -16.85 11.70 -13.56
CA TRP A 29 -16.27 10.47 -13.05
C TRP A 29 -15.17 10.82 -12.06
N ARG A 30 -15.15 10.14 -10.91
CA ARG A 30 -14.07 10.24 -9.93
C ARG A 30 -13.51 8.87 -9.65
N GLN A 31 -12.19 8.74 -9.75
CA GLN A 31 -11.47 7.50 -9.44
C GLN A 31 -10.40 7.80 -8.41
N THR A 32 -10.41 7.07 -7.31
CA THR A 32 -9.35 7.10 -6.31
C THR A 32 -8.53 5.82 -6.42
N PHE A 33 -7.25 5.98 -6.75
CA PHE A 33 -6.26 4.90 -6.71
C PHE A 33 -5.54 4.93 -5.37
N ALA A 34 -5.32 3.76 -4.77
CA ALA A 34 -4.64 3.63 -3.49
C ALA A 34 -3.50 2.61 -3.57
N MET A 35 -2.44 2.87 -2.79
CA MET A 35 -1.36 1.94 -2.51
C MET A 35 -1.85 0.88 -1.52
N ASP A 36 -1.49 -0.38 -1.72
CA ASP A 36 -1.73 -1.51 -0.80
C ASP A 36 -3.19 -1.75 -0.38
N ARG A 37 -4.17 -1.22 -1.13
CA ARG A 37 -5.61 -1.42 -0.87
C ARG A 37 -6.45 -1.09 -2.10
N ALA A 38 -7.66 -1.63 -2.11
CA ALA A 38 -8.68 -1.27 -3.10
C ALA A 38 -8.93 0.24 -3.12
N GLY A 39 -8.91 0.82 -4.30
CA GLY A 39 -9.40 2.16 -4.56
C GLY A 39 -10.93 2.18 -4.64
N TRP A 40 -11.49 3.32 -5.00
CA TRP A 40 -12.94 3.48 -5.15
C TRP A 40 -13.25 4.46 -6.28
N PHE A 41 -14.48 4.39 -6.79
CA PHE A 41 -14.97 5.32 -7.80
C PHE A 41 -16.35 5.88 -7.44
N GLU A 42 -16.66 7.02 -8.04
CA GLU A 42 -17.98 7.65 -7.95
C GLU A 42 -18.31 8.30 -9.30
N THR A 43 -19.56 8.18 -9.73
CA THR A 43 -20.09 8.91 -10.87
C THR A 43 -21.53 9.32 -10.62
N ALA A 44 -21.98 10.35 -11.33
CA ALA A 44 -23.38 10.78 -11.31
C ALA A 44 -23.93 10.82 -12.73
N VAL A 45 -25.06 10.16 -12.96
CA VAL A 45 -25.67 9.98 -14.28
C VAL A 45 -27.15 10.38 -14.20
N PRO A 46 -27.67 11.19 -15.14
CA PRO A 46 -29.11 11.41 -15.26
C PRO A 46 -29.84 10.10 -15.55
N VAL A 47 -30.90 9.79 -14.79
CA VAL A 47 -31.70 8.56 -15.01
C VAL A 47 -32.38 8.54 -16.39
N ALA A 48 -32.53 9.71 -17.00
CA ALA A 48 -33.05 9.85 -18.37
C ALA A 48 -32.10 9.32 -19.45
N ASP A 49 -30.82 9.04 -19.13
CA ASP A 49 -29.91 8.39 -20.07
C ASP A 49 -30.41 6.96 -20.40
N PRO A 50 -30.68 6.62 -21.67
CA PRO A 50 -31.19 5.30 -22.03
C PRO A 50 -30.28 4.14 -21.65
N GLN A 51 -28.96 4.37 -21.51
CA GLN A 51 -28.01 3.33 -21.13
C GLN A 51 -27.99 3.08 -19.61
N PHE A 52 -28.51 4.00 -18.79
CA PHE A 52 -28.54 3.85 -17.33
C PHE A 52 -29.37 2.64 -16.88
N GLN A 53 -30.37 2.20 -17.65
CA GLN A 53 -31.18 1.01 -17.32
C GLN A 53 -30.36 -0.29 -17.19
N TYR A 54 -29.14 -0.32 -17.74
CA TYR A 54 -28.23 -1.46 -17.64
C TYR A 54 -27.26 -1.37 -16.46
N ALA A 55 -27.21 -0.24 -15.75
CA ALA A 55 -26.41 -0.09 -14.55
C ALA A 55 -27.05 -0.87 -13.40
N GLN A 56 -26.39 -1.96 -13.00
CA GLN A 56 -26.84 -2.85 -11.93
C GLN A 56 -25.71 -3.09 -10.95
N ASN A 57 -26.04 -3.38 -9.69
CA ASN A 57 -25.02 -3.80 -8.73
C ASN A 57 -24.24 -5.01 -9.27
N GLU A 58 -22.96 -5.09 -8.92
CA GLU A 58 -21.98 -6.08 -9.40
C GLU A 58 -21.54 -5.94 -10.87
N TYR A 59 -22.11 -5.01 -11.64
CA TYR A 59 -21.61 -4.68 -12.98
C TYR A 59 -20.43 -3.70 -12.88
N VAL A 60 -19.57 -3.72 -13.88
CA VAL A 60 -18.40 -2.84 -13.97
C VAL A 60 -18.75 -1.60 -14.78
N LEU A 61 -18.44 -0.43 -14.23
CA LEU A 61 -18.38 0.81 -14.99
C LEU A 61 -16.94 1.11 -15.37
N ARG A 62 -16.71 1.49 -16.62
CA ARG A 62 -15.38 1.81 -17.14
C ARG A 62 -15.39 3.15 -17.84
N CYS A 63 -14.62 4.08 -17.32
CA CYS A 63 -14.55 5.44 -17.84
C CYS A 63 -13.42 5.57 -18.86
N TYR A 64 -13.79 6.04 -20.04
CA TYR A 64 -12.87 6.32 -21.12
C TYR A 64 -12.89 7.78 -21.51
N VAL A 65 -11.75 8.26 -21.96
CA VAL A 65 -11.57 9.61 -22.49
C VAL A 65 -10.87 9.54 -23.83
N ASN A 66 -11.37 10.31 -24.80
CA ASN A 66 -10.72 10.48 -26.08
C ASN A 66 -9.67 11.61 -25.97
N ILE A 67 -8.39 11.23 -25.88
CA ILE A 67 -7.28 12.18 -25.80
C ILE A 67 -6.81 12.49 -27.24
N PRO A 68 -6.81 13.76 -27.68
CA PRO A 68 -6.33 14.12 -29.02
C PRO A 68 -4.91 13.61 -29.28
N GLY A 69 -4.71 12.90 -30.39
CA GLY A 69 -3.41 12.34 -30.78
C GLY A 69 -3.01 11.02 -30.10
N VAL A 70 -3.70 10.61 -29.03
CA VAL A 70 -3.48 9.31 -28.35
C VAL A 70 -4.62 8.34 -28.64
N GLY A 71 -5.87 8.83 -28.70
CA GLY A 71 -7.06 8.02 -28.92
C GLY A 71 -7.82 7.71 -27.62
N LYS A 72 -8.62 6.64 -27.66
CA LYS A 72 -9.41 6.17 -26.50
C LYS A 72 -8.45 5.69 -25.40
N SER A 73 -8.50 6.31 -24.23
CA SER A 73 -7.71 5.92 -23.06
C SER A 73 -8.61 5.67 -21.87
N GLU A 74 -8.37 4.57 -21.15
CA GLU A 74 -9.08 4.27 -19.90
C GLU A 74 -8.53 5.12 -18.76
N ILE A 75 -9.42 5.76 -18.00
CA ILE A 75 -9.04 6.55 -16.82
C ILE A 75 -9.21 5.74 -15.53
N GLY A 76 -10.23 4.89 -15.49
CA GLY A 76 -10.48 4.00 -14.37
C GLY A 76 -11.72 3.15 -14.58
N SER A 77 -11.86 2.17 -13.70
CA SER A 77 -12.95 1.23 -13.67
C SER A 77 -13.32 0.89 -12.23
N GLY A 78 -14.54 0.42 -12.02
CA GLY A 78 -14.95 -0.12 -10.74
C GLY A 78 -16.27 -0.86 -10.78
N VAL A 79 -16.53 -1.62 -9.72
CA VAL A 79 -17.70 -2.48 -9.56
C VAL A 79 -18.79 -1.73 -8.82
N ILE A 80 -20.00 -1.68 -9.38
CA ILE A 80 -21.12 -0.97 -8.77
C ILE A 80 -21.55 -1.68 -7.48
N ASP A 81 -21.42 -0.97 -6.36
CA ASP A 81 -21.83 -1.46 -5.04
C ASP A 81 -23.11 -0.77 -4.54
N ASP A 82 -23.25 0.53 -4.84
CA ASP A 82 -24.34 1.37 -4.39
C ASP A 82 -24.84 2.29 -5.51
N ILE A 83 -26.17 2.39 -5.62
CA ILE A 83 -26.86 3.32 -6.51
C ILE A 83 -27.89 4.07 -5.68
N THR A 84 -27.68 5.38 -5.52
CA THR A 84 -28.60 6.28 -4.81
C THR A 84 -29.26 7.26 -5.77
N TYR A 85 -30.55 7.53 -5.56
CA TYR A 85 -31.34 8.40 -6.43
C TYR A 85 -31.63 9.73 -5.74
N GLN A 86 -31.32 10.83 -6.42
CA GLN A 86 -31.61 12.18 -5.95
C GLN A 86 -32.50 12.92 -6.95
N LEU A 87 -33.67 13.35 -6.50
CA LEU A 87 -34.54 14.21 -7.30
C LEU A 87 -33.99 15.65 -7.30
N THR A 88 -33.80 16.22 -8.49
CA THR A 88 -33.41 17.63 -8.68
C THR A 88 -34.47 18.35 -9.53
N PRO A 89 -34.48 19.70 -9.56
CA PRO A 89 -35.36 20.45 -10.45
C PRO A 89 -35.24 20.10 -11.94
N ASN A 90 -34.09 19.54 -12.35
CA ASN A 90 -33.78 19.19 -13.74
C ASN A 90 -33.98 17.69 -14.04
N GLY A 91 -34.56 16.93 -13.10
CA GLY A 91 -34.76 15.48 -13.20
C GLY A 91 -34.05 14.68 -12.10
N THR A 92 -34.21 13.36 -12.14
CA THR A 92 -33.57 12.45 -11.18
C THR A 92 -32.15 12.12 -11.62
N ILE A 93 -31.20 12.27 -10.70
CA ILE A 93 -29.79 11.90 -10.88
C ILE A 93 -29.54 10.63 -10.06
N ALA A 94 -28.89 9.65 -10.67
CA ALA A 94 -28.37 8.48 -9.98
C ALA A 94 -26.89 8.71 -9.63
N HIS A 95 -26.56 8.57 -8.36
CA HIS A 95 -25.20 8.57 -7.84
C HIS A 95 -24.76 7.12 -7.67
N ILE A 96 -23.71 6.74 -8.39
CA ILE A 96 -23.20 5.37 -8.44
C ILE A 96 -21.83 5.36 -7.77
N ARG A 97 -21.63 4.41 -6.85
CA ARG A 97 -20.38 4.26 -6.10
C ARG A 97 -20.00 2.80 -5.96
N GLY A 98 -18.71 2.58 -5.78
CA GLY A 98 -18.18 1.28 -5.42
C GLY A 98 -16.66 1.25 -5.38
N LEU A 99 -16.12 0.07 -5.10
CA LEU A 99 -14.69 -0.16 -5.14
C LEU A 99 -14.18 -0.29 -6.59
N ASP A 100 -12.88 -0.05 -6.78
CA ASP A 100 -12.24 -0.37 -8.06
C ASP A 100 -12.22 -1.89 -8.34
N GLU A 101 -11.66 -2.30 -9.47
CA GLU A 101 -11.66 -3.72 -9.84
C GLU A 101 -10.95 -4.62 -8.81
N MET A 102 -10.07 -4.09 -7.94
CA MET A 102 -9.47 -4.89 -6.85
C MET A 102 -10.50 -5.42 -5.86
N ARG A 103 -11.75 -4.94 -5.90
CA ARG A 103 -12.90 -5.59 -5.25
C ARG A 103 -12.97 -7.08 -5.54
N TYR A 104 -12.77 -7.53 -6.78
CA TYR A 104 -12.84 -8.95 -7.10
C TYR A 104 -11.74 -9.79 -6.42
N LEU A 105 -10.65 -9.16 -5.99
CA LEU A 105 -9.59 -9.82 -5.22
C LEU A 105 -9.97 -9.98 -3.74
N LEU A 106 -10.96 -9.24 -3.23
CA LEU A 106 -11.54 -9.45 -1.90
C LEU A 106 -12.42 -10.69 -1.86
N ASP A 107 -13.14 -10.97 -2.95
CA ASP A 107 -14.14 -12.04 -3.03
C ASP A 107 -13.54 -13.41 -3.37
N ARG A 108 -12.21 -13.48 -3.54
CA ARG A 108 -11.45 -14.70 -3.85
C ARG A 108 -10.48 -15.01 -2.74
N SER A 109 -10.39 -16.27 -2.35
CA SER A 109 -9.46 -16.75 -1.32
C SER A 109 -8.23 -17.43 -1.96
N VAL A 110 -7.05 -17.24 -1.35
CA VAL A 110 -5.85 -18.04 -1.64
C VAL A 110 -5.85 -19.39 -0.92
N LEU A 111 -6.94 -19.75 -0.24
CA LEU A 111 -7.08 -20.96 0.54
C LEU A 111 -5.91 -21.10 1.55
N PHE A 112 -5.28 -22.26 1.59
CA PHE A 112 -4.14 -22.55 2.46
C PHE A 112 -2.82 -22.53 1.70
N LEU A 113 -2.68 -21.63 0.72
CA LEU A 113 -1.45 -21.46 -0.06
C LEU A 113 -0.24 -21.39 0.87
N ALA A 114 0.77 -22.19 0.58
CA ALA A 114 2.04 -22.21 1.27
C ALA A 114 3.13 -21.72 0.31
N LEU A 115 3.88 -20.73 0.75
CA LEU A 115 5.04 -20.19 0.07
C LEU A 115 6.29 -20.63 0.84
N GLY A 116 7.16 -21.36 0.18
CA GLY A 116 8.33 -21.97 0.82
C GLY A 116 7.96 -23.05 1.84
N GLY A 117 8.87 -23.30 2.78
CA GLY A 117 8.73 -24.28 3.86
C GLY A 117 9.29 -25.67 3.55
N SER A 118 9.74 -25.93 2.33
CA SER A 118 10.38 -27.20 1.96
C SER A 118 11.65 -26.96 1.16
N GLY A 119 12.69 -27.77 1.38
CA GLY A 119 13.97 -27.64 0.67
C GLY A 119 14.97 -26.72 1.39
N SER A 120 16.12 -26.52 0.72
CA SER A 120 17.19 -25.62 1.14
C SER A 120 17.56 -24.73 -0.06
N PRO A 121 17.39 -23.40 0.01
CA PRO A 121 16.78 -22.65 1.12
C PRO A 121 15.25 -22.91 1.19
N PRO A 122 14.64 -22.74 2.37
CA PRO A 122 13.21 -23.00 2.56
C PRO A 122 12.32 -21.82 2.16
N THR A 123 12.83 -20.87 1.40
CA THR A 123 12.15 -19.67 0.97
C THR A 123 11.90 -19.70 -0.54
N VAL A 124 10.94 -18.91 -1.01
CA VAL A 124 10.71 -18.66 -2.43
C VAL A 124 10.91 -17.18 -2.74
N SER A 125 11.17 -16.86 -4.01
CA SER A 125 11.31 -15.46 -4.44
C SER A 125 10.01 -14.67 -4.30
N HIS A 126 10.12 -13.34 -4.29
CA HIS A 126 8.98 -12.44 -4.42
C HIS A 126 8.22 -12.72 -5.72
N ALA A 127 8.92 -12.90 -6.84
CA ALA A 127 8.32 -13.21 -8.13
C ALA A 127 7.45 -14.49 -8.05
N THR A 128 8.00 -15.57 -7.49
CA THR A 128 7.27 -16.83 -7.26
C THR A 128 6.09 -16.65 -6.31
N SER A 129 6.24 -15.79 -5.30
CA SER A 129 5.16 -15.49 -4.34
C SER A 129 4.00 -14.76 -5.02
N VAL A 130 4.30 -13.74 -5.83
CA VAL A 130 3.32 -12.96 -6.59
C VAL A 130 2.58 -13.84 -7.59
N SER A 131 3.30 -14.64 -8.40
CA SER A 131 2.68 -15.54 -9.37
C SER A 131 1.84 -16.64 -8.72
N SER A 132 2.23 -17.12 -7.54
CA SER A 132 1.47 -18.12 -6.78
C SER A 132 0.15 -17.56 -6.26
N ILE A 133 0.10 -16.28 -5.87
CA ILE A 133 -1.13 -15.60 -5.46
C ILE A 133 -2.01 -15.29 -6.67
N GLU A 134 -1.41 -14.81 -7.76
CA GLU A 134 -2.09 -14.51 -9.03
C GLU A 134 -2.92 -15.69 -9.55
N ALA A 135 -2.41 -16.92 -9.40
CA ALA A 135 -3.11 -18.14 -9.82
C ALA A 135 -4.50 -18.34 -9.17
N TYR A 136 -4.78 -17.66 -8.05
CA TYR A 136 -6.08 -17.69 -7.36
C TYR A 136 -7.01 -16.51 -7.73
N ALA A 137 -6.48 -15.51 -8.43
CA ALA A 137 -7.24 -14.36 -8.89
C ALA A 137 -8.29 -14.79 -9.95
N PRO A 138 -9.35 -13.99 -10.18
CA PRO A 138 -10.28 -14.22 -11.28
C PRO A 138 -9.57 -14.24 -12.64
N ALA A 139 -10.23 -14.83 -13.65
CA ALA A 139 -9.67 -14.87 -15.00
C ALA A 139 -9.40 -13.45 -15.55
N GLY A 140 -8.26 -13.31 -16.23
CA GLY A 140 -7.83 -12.06 -16.86
C GLY A 140 -7.12 -11.07 -15.93
N TRP A 141 -6.79 -11.47 -14.70
CA TRP A 141 -5.88 -10.70 -13.85
C TRP A 141 -4.42 -10.93 -14.23
N THR A 142 -3.62 -9.88 -14.10
CA THR A 142 -2.17 -9.92 -14.26
C THR A 142 -1.48 -9.26 -13.07
N PHE A 143 -0.54 -9.97 -12.45
CA PHE A 143 0.22 -9.45 -11.33
C PHE A 143 1.66 -9.26 -11.78
N THR A 144 2.16 -8.03 -11.71
CA THR A 144 3.55 -7.71 -12.06
C THR A 144 4.37 -7.60 -10.79
N GLU A 145 5.37 -8.44 -10.63
CA GLU A 145 6.30 -8.42 -9.51
C GLU A 145 7.25 -7.21 -9.55
N ASP A 146 7.85 -6.91 -8.40
CA ASP A 146 9.03 -6.06 -8.34
C ASP A 146 10.24 -6.91 -8.76
N SER A 147 11.03 -6.41 -9.71
CA SER A 147 12.26 -7.04 -10.18
C SER A 147 13.41 -7.01 -9.16
N ALA A 148 13.34 -6.12 -8.18
CA ALA A 148 14.38 -5.94 -7.16
C ALA A 148 13.77 -5.60 -5.79
N PRO A 149 12.99 -6.53 -5.20
CA PRO A 149 12.38 -6.31 -3.90
C PRO A 149 13.47 -6.21 -2.81
N PRO A 150 13.29 -5.39 -1.75
CA PRO A 150 14.24 -5.32 -0.64
C PRO A 150 14.44 -6.66 0.06
N PHE A 151 13.39 -7.50 0.10
CA PHE A 151 13.45 -8.87 0.58
C PHE A 151 12.86 -9.84 -0.43
N ASP A 152 13.71 -10.68 -1.00
CA ASP A 152 13.36 -11.67 -2.02
C ASP A 152 13.29 -13.11 -1.46
N ALA A 153 13.21 -13.26 -0.15
CA ALA A 153 13.20 -14.57 0.52
C ALA A 153 11.93 -14.72 1.34
N VAL A 154 10.88 -15.31 0.76
CA VAL A 154 9.55 -15.42 1.36
C VAL A 154 9.31 -16.80 1.93
N ILE A 155 8.82 -16.85 3.16
CA ILE A 155 8.19 -18.02 3.77
C ILE A 155 6.88 -17.58 4.41
N TYR A 156 5.76 -18.13 3.93
CA TYR A 156 4.44 -17.74 4.41
C TYR A 156 3.43 -18.87 4.24
N ARG A 157 2.53 -19.01 5.20
CA ARG A 157 1.36 -19.90 5.05
C ARG A 157 0.09 -19.12 5.28
N PHE A 158 -0.74 -19.08 4.26
CA PHE A 158 -2.05 -18.47 4.30
C PHE A 158 -3.05 -19.39 5.03
N VAL A 159 -4.04 -18.79 5.66
CA VAL A 159 -5.10 -19.40 6.47
C VAL A 159 -6.47 -18.95 5.94
N GLY A 160 -6.63 -18.98 4.61
CA GLY A 160 -7.88 -18.65 3.93
C GLY A 160 -8.09 -17.18 3.60
N GLU A 161 -7.05 -16.34 3.70
CA GLU A 161 -7.15 -14.91 3.35
C GLU A 161 -7.66 -14.69 1.93
N SER A 162 -8.23 -13.51 1.69
CA SER A 162 -8.53 -13.07 0.34
C SER A 162 -7.25 -12.86 -0.49
N VAL A 163 -7.35 -12.90 -1.81
CA VAL A 163 -6.24 -12.62 -2.74
C VAL A 163 -5.68 -11.22 -2.46
N LEU A 164 -6.55 -10.22 -2.24
CA LEU A 164 -6.08 -8.87 -1.89
C LEU A 164 -5.30 -8.85 -0.58
N ASN A 165 -5.79 -9.51 0.47
CA ASN A 165 -5.10 -9.54 1.76
C ASN A 165 -3.80 -10.37 1.69
N ALA A 166 -3.73 -11.38 0.82
CA ALA A 166 -2.50 -12.08 0.52
C ALA A 166 -1.46 -11.15 -0.15
N CYS A 167 -1.87 -10.33 -1.12
CA CYS A 167 -1.02 -9.29 -1.70
C CYS A 167 -0.50 -8.30 -0.65
N ILE A 168 -1.37 -7.81 0.25
CA ILE A 168 -0.97 -6.92 1.35
C ILE A 168 0.09 -7.57 2.24
N LYS A 169 -0.13 -8.83 2.62
CA LYS A 169 0.82 -9.57 3.46
C LYS A 169 2.17 -9.79 2.78
N ILE A 170 2.19 -10.10 1.48
CA ILE A 170 3.44 -10.26 0.72
C ILE A 170 4.14 -8.93 0.49
N ALA A 171 3.39 -7.88 0.15
CA ALA A 171 3.93 -6.52 0.04
C ALA A 171 4.59 -6.10 1.35
N GLU A 172 3.85 -6.25 2.45
CA GLU A 172 4.36 -5.98 3.78
C GLU A 172 5.61 -6.81 4.05
N PHE A 173 5.59 -8.12 3.80
CA PHE A 173 6.70 -9.04 4.05
C PHE A 173 7.96 -8.71 3.24
N CYS A 174 7.80 -8.34 1.97
CA CYS A 174 8.91 -8.08 1.05
C CYS A 174 9.39 -6.63 1.09
N LYS A 175 8.69 -5.75 1.83
CA LYS A 175 8.86 -4.29 1.80
C LYS A 175 8.69 -3.74 0.39
N THR A 176 7.70 -4.28 -0.31
CA THR A 176 7.18 -3.74 -1.56
C THR A 176 5.80 -3.15 -1.29
N HIS A 177 5.27 -2.47 -2.29
CA HIS A 177 3.92 -1.95 -2.31
C HIS A 177 3.28 -2.30 -3.64
N PHE A 178 1.96 -2.24 -3.74
CA PHE A 178 1.25 -2.44 -5.00
C PHE A 178 0.12 -1.44 -5.20
N TYR A 179 -0.33 -1.31 -6.44
CA TYR A 179 -1.51 -0.53 -6.80
C TYR A 179 -2.12 -1.07 -8.10
N LEU A 180 -3.39 -0.74 -8.36
CA LEU A 180 -4.06 -1.03 -9.63
C LEU A 180 -3.48 -0.12 -10.73
N SER A 181 -2.60 -0.70 -11.53
CA SER A 181 -1.82 -0.01 -12.57
C SER A 181 -2.56 0.12 -13.90
N ALA A 182 -3.40 -0.87 -14.22
CA ALA A 182 -4.33 -0.89 -15.34
C ALA A 182 -5.50 -1.81 -14.97
N SER A 183 -6.49 -1.92 -15.86
CA SER A 183 -7.60 -2.85 -15.64
C SER A 183 -7.09 -4.26 -15.36
N LYS A 184 -7.61 -4.86 -14.29
CA LYS A 184 -7.23 -6.19 -13.78
C LYS A 184 -5.71 -6.39 -13.66
N THR A 185 -4.92 -5.32 -13.50
CA THR A 185 -3.46 -5.40 -13.44
C THR A 185 -2.93 -4.69 -12.21
N ILE A 186 -2.37 -5.44 -11.26
CA ILE A 186 -1.62 -4.87 -10.14
C ILE A 186 -0.12 -4.93 -10.41
N THR A 187 0.60 -3.87 -10.03
CA THR A 187 2.06 -3.82 -10.14
C THR A 187 2.66 -3.63 -8.75
N PHE A 188 3.57 -4.52 -8.36
CA PHE A 188 4.38 -4.42 -7.16
C PHE A 188 5.65 -3.61 -7.42
N LYS A 189 6.01 -2.70 -6.52
CA LYS A 189 7.27 -1.95 -6.52
C LYS A 189 7.68 -1.57 -5.10
N SER A 190 8.98 -1.52 -4.85
CA SER A 190 9.58 -1.00 -3.62
C SER A 190 10.04 0.46 -3.74
N THR A 191 10.14 0.98 -4.96
CA THR A 191 10.62 2.34 -5.21
C THR A 191 9.53 3.25 -5.76
N PHE A 192 9.57 4.52 -5.35
CA PHE A 192 8.67 5.55 -5.85
C PHE A 192 9.31 6.33 -7.01
N SER A 193 8.65 6.38 -8.16
CA SER A 193 9.14 7.11 -9.35
C SER A 193 8.75 8.59 -9.31
N ALA A 194 9.62 9.50 -9.77
CA ALA A 194 9.27 10.92 -9.82
C ALA A 194 8.10 11.17 -10.78
N SER A 195 7.05 11.88 -10.32
CA SER A 195 5.93 12.31 -11.18
C SER A 195 6.29 13.44 -12.13
N GLY A 196 7.37 14.19 -11.85
CA GLY A 196 7.74 15.41 -12.55
C GLY A 196 6.89 16.64 -12.17
N VAL A 197 5.86 16.48 -11.33
CA VAL A 197 4.96 17.56 -10.92
C VAL A 197 5.42 18.18 -9.60
N THR A 198 5.29 19.50 -9.50
CA THR A 198 5.47 20.26 -8.26
C THR A 198 4.16 20.88 -7.82
N ALA A 199 3.75 20.63 -6.58
CA ALA A 199 2.59 21.27 -5.97
C ALA A 199 3.03 22.46 -5.11
N ILE A 200 2.54 23.65 -5.44
CA ILE A 200 2.86 24.89 -4.72
C ILE A 200 1.62 25.44 -4.02
N HIS A 201 1.79 26.02 -2.83
CA HIS A 201 0.69 26.72 -2.17
C HIS A 201 0.16 27.83 -3.09
N LYS A 202 -1.16 27.87 -3.30
CA LYS A 202 -1.79 28.80 -4.25
C LYS A 202 -1.43 30.26 -3.89
N PRO A 203 -0.75 31.02 -4.78
CA PRO A 203 -0.46 32.42 -4.51
C PRO A 203 -1.76 33.25 -4.56
N PRO A 204 -1.84 34.38 -3.83
CA PRO A 204 -3.02 35.24 -3.84
C PRO A 204 -3.29 35.88 -5.21
N PHE A 205 -2.27 36.03 -6.07
CA PHE A 205 -2.40 36.58 -7.42
C PHE A 205 -1.41 35.90 -8.38
N GLY A 206 -1.76 35.83 -9.67
CA GLY A 206 -0.90 35.30 -10.73
C GLY A 206 -0.85 33.77 -10.78
N LEU A 207 -1.85 33.15 -11.41
CA LEU A 207 -1.81 31.73 -11.75
C LEU A 207 -1.30 31.61 -13.19
N THR A 208 -0.02 31.32 -13.36
CA THR A 208 0.49 30.86 -14.65
C THR A 208 0.39 29.34 -14.68
N SER A 209 -0.49 28.80 -15.53
CA SER A 209 -0.64 27.36 -15.68
C SER A 209 0.60 26.79 -16.39
N SER A 210 1.27 25.84 -15.75
CA SER A 210 2.30 24.99 -16.36
C SER A 210 1.88 23.53 -16.19
N SER A 211 2.25 22.65 -17.12
CA SER A 211 1.97 21.21 -17.01
C SER A 211 2.61 20.58 -15.78
N ASP A 212 3.73 21.16 -15.33
CA ASP A 212 4.59 20.58 -14.29
C ASP A 212 4.33 21.22 -12.92
N ILE A 213 3.40 22.19 -12.84
CA ILE A 213 3.08 22.91 -11.62
C ILE A 213 1.57 22.83 -11.38
N CYS A 214 1.19 22.38 -10.19
CA CYS A 214 -0.17 22.46 -9.70
C CYS A 214 -0.25 23.28 -8.41
N PHE A 215 -1.45 23.74 -8.07
CA PHE A 215 -1.67 24.59 -6.91
C PHE A 215 -2.40 23.83 -5.81
N ILE A 216 -1.93 23.96 -4.57
CA ILE A 216 -2.58 23.41 -3.39
C ILE A 216 -3.69 24.39 -2.98
N SER A 217 -4.95 23.98 -3.11
CA SER A 217 -6.12 24.79 -2.71
C SER A 217 -6.42 24.68 -1.23
N SER A 218 -6.21 23.51 -0.64
CA SER A 218 -6.30 23.27 0.80
C SER A 218 -5.41 22.08 1.16
N TYR A 219 -5.02 22.01 2.43
CA TYR A 219 -4.28 20.87 2.95
C TYR A 219 -4.60 20.62 4.42
N THR A 220 -4.52 19.36 4.81
CA THR A 220 -4.47 18.93 6.21
C THR A 220 -3.10 18.30 6.47
N TYR A 221 -2.48 18.62 7.60
CA TYR A 221 -1.16 18.13 7.99
C TYR A 221 -1.22 17.41 9.33
N HIS A 222 -0.60 16.22 9.39
CA HIS A 222 -0.40 15.46 10.60
C HIS A 222 1.07 15.06 10.73
N LYS A 223 1.65 15.33 11.90
CA LYS A 223 2.99 14.88 12.29
C LYS A 223 2.81 13.89 13.43
N GLU A 224 3.35 12.69 13.31
CA GLU A 224 3.21 11.68 14.36
C GLU A 224 4.48 10.86 14.60
N THR A 225 4.75 10.62 15.87
CA THR A 225 5.81 9.75 16.38
C THR A 225 5.26 8.55 17.14
N LYS A 226 3.95 8.32 17.05
CA LYS A 226 3.29 7.30 17.88
C LYS A 226 3.78 5.88 17.58
N ASP A 227 3.90 5.54 16.31
CA ASP A 227 4.40 4.22 15.90
C ASP A 227 5.93 4.22 15.81
N LEU A 228 6.62 5.23 16.36
CA LEU A 228 8.07 5.33 16.27
C LEU A 228 8.72 4.22 17.12
N ILE A 229 9.58 3.42 16.51
CA ILE A 229 10.33 2.34 17.14
C ILE A 229 11.81 2.63 16.97
N THR A 230 12.55 2.77 18.07
CA THR A 230 14.00 2.97 18.01
C THR A 230 14.77 1.71 18.37
N LYS A 231 14.13 0.78 19.09
CA LYS A 231 14.69 -0.50 19.51
C LYS A 231 13.63 -1.60 19.44
N MET A 232 14.01 -2.74 18.90
CA MET A 232 13.11 -3.87 18.66
C MET A 232 13.68 -5.14 19.27
N TYR A 233 12.79 -5.96 19.81
CA TYR A 233 13.05 -7.33 20.23
C TYR A 233 12.27 -8.26 19.27
N PRO A 234 12.91 -8.80 18.23
CA PRO A 234 12.23 -9.61 17.23
C PRO A 234 12.21 -11.08 17.62
N TYR A 235 11.10 -11.76 17.30
CA TYR A 235 10.89 -13.18 17.56
C TYR A 235 10.21 -13.87 16.36
N GLY A 236 10.51 -15.14 16.11
CA GLY A 236 9.84 -15.96 15.11
C GLY A 236 8.53 -16.60 15.61
N GLY A 237 8.00 -17.53 14.83
CA GLY A 237 6.77 -18.26 15.17
C GLY A 237 6.98 -19.48 16.07
N TRP A 238 5.97 -19.78 16.88
CA TRP A 238 5.91 -20.82 17.91
C TRP A 238 5.99 -22.26 17.35
N TYR A 239 6.71 -23.15 18.03
CA TYR A 239 6.61 -24.62 17.85
C TYR A 239 6.64 -25.39 19.18
N ASN A 240 5.77 -26.40 19.33
CA ASN A 240 5.78 -27.43 20.40
C ASN A 240 5.95 -26.95 21.85
N GLY A 241 5.41 -25.77 22.19
CA GLY A 241 5.39 -25.29 23.58
C GLY A 241 6.74 -24.76 24.06
N VAL A 242 7.73 -24.66 23.18
CA VAL A 242 9.01 -24.01 23.46
C VAL A 242 8.98 -22.66 22.78
N PHE A 243 8.90 -21.59 23.57
CA PHE A 243 9.46 -20.32 23.14
C PHE A 243 10.93 -20.61 22.85
N THR A 244 11.38 -20.51 21.61
CA THR A 244 12.77 -20.12 21.43
C THR A 244 12.78 -18.64 21.77
N ASP A 245 13.01 -18.33 23.05
CA ASP A 245 12.89 -17.00 23.65
C ASP A 245 13.81 -15.94 23.00
N GLU A 246 14.60 -16.25 21.98
CA GLU A 246 15.58 -15.35 21.39
C GLU A 246 15.76 -15.73 19.91
N PHE A 247 15.43 -14.83 18.96
CA PHE A 247 15.47 -15.14 17.52
C PHE A 247 16.42 -14.24 16.73
N ILE A 248 17.03 -13.23 17.36
CA ILE A 248 18.38 -12.79 17.02
C ILE A 248 19.31 -13.80 17.69
N PRO A 249 19.83 -14.81 16.98
CA PRO A 249 20.56 -15.88 17.64
C PRO A 249 21.89 -15.34 18.13
N ALA A 250 22.43 -15.92 19.19
CA ALA A 250 23.79 -15.65 19.62
C ALA A 250 24.76 -15.77 18.42
N VAL A 251 25.85 -15.00 18.42
CA VAL A 251 26.84 -14.96 17.31
C VAL A 251 27.29 -16.36 16.89
N ASN A 252 27.34 -17.30 17.84
CA ASN A 252 27.75 -18.69 17.62
C ASN A 252 26.72 -19.53 16.85
N ASP A 253 25.43 -19.19 16.91
CA ASP A 253 24.36 -19.95 16.24
C ASP A 253 24.14 -19.47 14.80
N VAL A 254 24.24 -18.15 14.56
CA VAL A 254 24.18 -17.58 13.20
C VAL A 254 25.41 -17.94 12.38
N ASN A 255 26.56 -18.09 13.05
CA ASN A 255 27.86 -18.37 12.43
C ASN A 255 28.38 -19.76 12.82
N TYR A 256 27.51 -20.69 13.20
CA TYR A 256 27.95 -22.03 13.61
C TYR A 256 28.75 -22.69 12.48
N GLY A 257 29.99 -23.06 12.77
CA GLY A 257 30.92 -23.63 11.79
C GLY A 257 31.57 -22.62 10.82
N LEU A 258 31.25 -21.32 10.92
CA LEU A 258 31.77 -20.27 10.03
C LEU A 258 32.82 -19.42 10.77
N GLY A 259 34.00 -19.27 10.17
CA GLY A 259 35.03 -18.33 10.65
C GLY A 259 34.78 -16.91 10.13
N GLY A 260 35.39 -15.88 10.72
CA GLY A 260 35.24 -14.48 10.29
C GLY A 260 35.67 -14.16 8.86
N GLY A 261 36.33 -15.09 8.16
CA GLY A 261 36.68 -14.99 6.75
C GLY A 261 35.77 -15.80 5.81
N ASP A 262 34.76 -16.49 6.34
CA ASP A 262 33.78 -17.22 5.55
C ASP A 262 32.84 -16.22 4.83
N PRO A 263 32.57 -16.37 3.52
CA PRO A 263 31.62 -15.51 2.82
C PRO A 263 30.21 -15.51 3.43
N ASP A 264 29.82 -16.60 4.10
CA ASP A 264 28.56 -16.71 4.81
C ASP A 264 28.63 -16.19 6.26
N TYR A 265 29.78 -15.72 6.72
CA TYR A 265 29.90 -15.18 8.08
C TYR A 265 29.09 -13.90 8.27
N TRP A 266 28.40 -13.84 9.40
CA TRP A 266 27.47 -12.77 9.72
C TRP A 266 27.88 -11.97 10.96
N ALA A 267 28.59 -10.87 10.70
CA ALA A 267 29.05 -9.93 11.71
C ALA A 267 27.91 -9.27 12.52
N SER A 268 28.24 -8.85 13.75
CA SER A 268 27.38 -8.11 14.67
C SER A 268 28.01 -6.74 14.93
N PRO A 269 27.33 -5.62 14.61
CA PRO A 269 26.10 -5.54 13.83
C PRO A 269 26.36 -5.89 12.35
N LYS A 270 25.34 -6.39 11.64
CA LYS A 270 25.45 -6.61 10.19
C LYS A 270 25.43 -5.32 9.41
N TYR A 271 24.49 -4.45 9.75
CA TYR A 271 24.17 -3.26 8.98
C TYR A 271 24.70 -2.02 9.69
N THR A 272 25.36 -1.15 8.93
CA THR A 272 25.81 0.15 9.42
C THR A 272 24.62 0.99 9.86
N GLY A 273 24.78 1.71 10.99
CA GLY A 273 23.72 2.54 11.57
C GLY A 273 22.80 1.80 12.53
N TYR A 274 23.02 0.51 12.74
CA TYR A 274 22.31 -0.31 13.72
C TYR A 274 23.31 -0.88 14.72
N ASP A 275 22.88 -1.00 15.97
CA ASP A 275 23.55 -1.86 16.94
C ASP A 275 22.60 -3.01 17.28
N ASP A 276 23.17 -4.19 17.54
CA ASP A 276 22.46 -5.34 18.04
C ASP A 276 23.15 -5.92 19.28
N ASP A 277 22.35 -6.57 20.11
CA ASP A 277 22.82 -7.38 21.22
C ASP A 277 22.10 -8.71 21.12
N ARG A 278 22.86 -9.70 20.66
CA ARG A 278 22.35 -11.03 20.40
C ARG A 278 22.16 -11.84 21.68
N THR A 279 22.80 -11.43 22.79
CA THR A 279 22.61 -12.04 24.10
C THR A 279 21.28 -11.59 24.71
N ASN A 280 20.90 -10.33 24.51
CA ASN A 280 19.66 -9.77 25.04
C ASN A 280 18.55 -9.66 23.97
N ASN A 281 18.73 -10.31 22.82
CA ASN A 281 17.80 -10.38 21.70
C ASN A 281 17.20 -9.02 21.27
N TRP A 282 18.03 -8.00 21.06
CA TRP A 282 17.55 -6.73 20.54
C TRP A 282 18.40 -6.16 19.41
N ILE A 283 17.75 -5.35 18.58
CA ILE A 283 18.36 -4.50 17.57
C ILE A 283 17.84 -3.07 17.72
N LYS A 284 18.69 -2.07 17.50
CA LYS A 284 18.31 -0.65 17.58
C LYS A 284 18.82 0.13 16.37
N ASN A 285 18.09 1.17 16.00
CA ASN A 285 18.53 2.16 15.02
C ASN A 285 19.25 3.29 15.74
N ASN A 286 20.55 3.50 15.46
CA ASN A 286 21.40 4.38 16.24
C ASN A 286 20.99 5.85 16.13
N SER A 287 20.68 6.34 14.93
CA SER A 287 20.27 7.74 14.74
C SER A 287 18.93 8.02 15.40
N ALA A 288 17.94 7.14 15.19
CA ALA A 288 16.62 7.26 15.79
C ALA A 288 16.70 7.21 17.33
N PHE A 289 17.50 6.31 17.88
CA PHE A 289 17.70 6.19 19.32
C PHE A 289 18.38 7.43 19.92
N THR A 290 19.39 8.00 19.25
CA THR A 290 20.02 9.26 19.68
C THR A 290 19.03 10.42 19.68
N THR A 291 18.15 10.52 18.68
CA THR A 291 17.19 11.63 18.55
C THR A 291 16.00 11.49 19.51
N TYR A 292 15.42 10.28 19.64
CA TYR A 292 14.14 10.07 20.31
C TYR A 292 14.22 9.26 21.61
N GLY A 293 15.40 8.75 21.96
CA GLY A 293 15.62 7.85 23.10
C GLY A 293 15.07 6.45 22.86
N ALA A 294 14.97 5.67 23.94
CA ALA A 294 14.44 4.30 23.89
C ALA A 294 12.92 4.29 23.65
N ARG A 295 12.52 3.70 22.53
CA ARG A 295 11.13 3.42 22.15
C ARG A 295 11.08 1.96 21.72
N GLU A 296 10.71 1.11 22.66
CA GLU A 296 10.90 -0.32 22.57
C GLU A 296 9.64 -1.04 22.09
N ARG A 297 9.82 -2.07 21.25
CA ARG A 297 8.74 -2.94 20.82
C ARG A 297 9.19 -4.39 20.71
N GLN A 298 8.41 -5.29 21.27
CA GLN A 298 8.48 -6.72 20.96
C GLN A 298 7.68 -6.98 19.69
N VAL A 299 8.29 -7.64 18.71
CA VAL A 299 7.66 -7.92 17.42
C VAL A 299 7.80 -9.40 17.10
N GLN A 300 6.68 -10.05 16.83
CA GLN A 300 6.65 -11.45 16.42
C GLN A 300 6.41 -11.57 14.92
N TYR A 301 7.17 -12.47 14.28
CA TYR A 301 7.02 -12.88 12.89
C TYR A 301 6.53 -14.34 12.85
N PRO A 302 5.24 -14.58 13.15
CA PRO A 302 4.69 -15.93 13.33
C PRO A 302 4.81 -16.82 12.09
N GLN A 303 4.94 -16.22 10.91
CA GLN A 303 5.13 -16.89 9.63
C GLN A 303 6.53 -17.50 9.47
N VAL A 304 7.55 -16.94 10.13
CA VAL A 304 8.92 -17.45 10.09
C VAL A 304 9.07 -18.47 11.22
N LYS A 305 8.76 -19.74 10.92
CA LYS A 305 8.79 -20.83 11.90
C LYS A 305 9.28 -22.13 11.30
N VAL A 306 9.83 -22.96 12.16
CA VAL A 306 10.47 -24.25 11.81
C VAL A 306 9.45 -25.34 11.45
N THR A 307 8.15 -25.13 11.68
CA THR A 307 7.08 -26.15 11.52
C THR A 307 6.88 -26.71 10.11
N PHE A 308 7.59 -26.22 9.10
CA PHE A 308 7.40 -26.71 7.73
C PHE A 308 8.20 -27.97 7.40
N PHE A 309 9.13 -28.39 8.27
CA PHE A 309 9.99 -29.55 8.01
C PHE A 309 9.48 -30.80 8.71
N THR A 310 9.16 -31.83 7.93
CA THR A 310 8.89 -33.17 8.46
C THR A 310 10.23 -33.88 8.60
N GLY A 311 10.73 -34.11 9.84
CA GLY A 311 11.96 -34.89 10.09
C GLY A 311 13.11 -34.18 10.82
N GLY A 312 12.88 -33.00 11.41
CA GLY A 312 13.94 -32.17 12.01
C GLY A 312 14.41 -31.07 11.05
N TYR A 313 15.26 -30.16 11.53
CA TYR A 313 15.84 -29.08 10.74
C TYR A 313 17.36 -29.12 10.81
N SER A 314 18.05 -28.78 9.73
CA SER A 314 19.50 -28.62 9.73
C SER A 314 19.89 -27.27 10.34
N ASP A 315 21.13 -27.16 10.82
CA ASP A 315 21.70 -25.90 11.30
C ASP A 315 21.66 -24.80 10.22
N GLU A 316 21.78 -25.18 8.94
CA GLU A 316 21.68 -24.26 7.80
C GLU A 316 20.29 -23.65 7.66
N ILE A 317 19.24 -24.46 7.79
CA ILE A 317 17.84 -24.00 7.72
C ILE A 317 17.54 -23.08 8.92
N TRP A 318 18.01 -23.45 10.11
CA TRP A 318 17.87 -22.62 11.30
C TRP A 318 18.51 -21.25 11.09
N ARG A 319 19.76 -21.24 10.62
CA ARG A 319 20.50 -20.02 10.30
C ARG A 319 19.72 -19.14 9.32
N ASP A 320 19.23 -19.70 8.21
CA ASP A 320 18.45 -18.97 7.18
C ASP A 320 17.18 -18.32 7.73
N LEU A 321 16.44 -19.00 8.61
CA LEU A 321 15.26 -18.45 9.26
C LEU A 321 15.61 -17.30 10.21
N CYS A 322 16.67 -17.46 10.99
CA CYS A 322 17.17 -16.38 11.84
C CYS A 322 17.63 -15.18 10.99
N ARG A 323 18.22 -15.45 9.82
CA ARG A 323 18.59 -14.40 8.87
C ARG A 323 17.41 -13.58 8.43
N LEU A 324 16.34 -14.27 8.09
CA LEU A 324 15.12 -13.64 7.64
C LEU A 324 14.51 -12.73 8.71
N ILE A 325 14.50 -13.16 9.97
CA ILE A 325 13.96 -12.35 11.09
C ILE A 325 14.83 -11.12 11.36
N TYR A 326 16.15 -11.25 11.38
CA TYR A 326 17.05 -10.12 11.59
C TYR A 326 16.86 -9.05 10.51
N ASN A 327 16.89 -9.48 9.25
CA ASN A 327 16.69 -8.63 8.08
C ASN A 327 15.34 -7.92 8.12
N ARG A 328 14.30 -8.63 8.58
CA ARG A 328 12.97 -8.07 8.75
C ARG A 328 12.91 -7.01 9.85
N ALA A 329 13.56 -7.25 10.99
CA ALA A 329 13.60 -6.32 12.10
C ALA A 329 14.32 -5.01 11.73
N VAL A 330 15.42 -5.10 10.97
CA VAL A 330 16.14 -3.95 10.41
C VAL A 330 15.20 -3.12 9.52
N ALA A 331 14.43 -3.78 8.65
CA ALA A 331 13.51 -3.11 7.76
C ALA A 331 12.36 -2.40 8.50
N ASP A 332 11.81 -3.06 9.52
CA ASP A 332 10.78 -2.44 10.36
C ASP A 332 11.36 -1.23 11.12
N LEU A 333 12.58 -1.32 11.65
CA LEU A 333 13.26 -0.18 12.26
C LEU A 333 13.57 0.94 11.26
N ALA A 334 13.81 0.64 9.99
CA ALA A 334 13.98 1.67 8.96
C ALA A 334 12.65 2.42 8.70
N TRP A 335 11.54 1.69 8.57
CA TRP A 335 10.21 2.26 8.31
C TRP A 335 9.59 2.98 9.51
N TYR A 336 9.83 2.47 10.72
CA TYR A 336 9.25 3.00 11.96
C TYR A 336 10.25 3.79 12.81
N GLY A 337 11.53 3.85 12.44
CA GLY A 337 12.55 4.64 13.16
C GLY A 337 12.53 6.14 12.85
N VAL A 338 11.67 6.57 11.92
CA VAL A 338 11.55 7.97 11.49
C VAL A 338 10.20 8.55 11.87
N GLU A 339 10.19 9.83 12.19
CA GLU A 339 8.95 10.59 12.35
C GLU A 339 8.20 10.65 11.02
N ALA A 340 6.90 10.36 11.07
CA ALA A 340 6.07 10.32 9.87
C ALA A 340 5.23 11.60 9.76
N GLU A 341 5.26 12.19 8.57
CA GLU A 341 4.47 13.35 8.20
C GLU A 341 3.45 12.95 7.13
N PHE A 342 2.19 13.31 7.33
CA PHE A 342 1.07 12.97 6.45
C PHE A 342 0.34 14.23 6.01
N TYR A 343 0.02 14.29 4.73
CA TYR A 343 -0.65 15.41 4.11
C TYR A 343 -1.83 14.90 3.28
N SER A 344 -3.01 15.48 3.50
CA SER A 344 -4.13 15.35 2.56
C SER A 344 -4.24 16.68 1.83
N LEU A 345 -3.99 16.66 0.52
CA LEU A 345 -3.89 17.84 -0.35
C LEU A 345 -5.08 17.85 -1.30
N GLU A 346 -5.75 19.00 -1.40
CA GLU A 346 -6.65 19.28 -2.53
C GLU A 346 -5.88 20.13 -3.55
N LEU A 347 -5.94 19.73 -4.81
CA LEU A 347 -5.18 20.29 -5.91
C LEU A 347 -6.08 21.02 -6.90
N ALA A 348 -5.59 22.15 -7.38
CA ALA A 348 -6.16 22.90 -8.48
C ALA A 348 -5.20 22.91 -9.67
N GLN A 349 -5.78 22.79 -10.88
CA GLN A 349 -5.07 22.84 -12.16
C GLN A 349 -4.00 21.76 -12.37
N CYS A 350 -4.04 20.64 -11.62
CA CYS A 350 -3.19 19.49 -11.90
C CYS A 350 -3.75 18.68 -13.07
N THR A 351 -3.28 18.96 -14.29
CA THR A 351 -3.69 18.24 -15.50
C THR A 351 -2.98 16.89 -15.67
N ALA A 352 -1.92 16.65 -14.88
CA ALA A 352 -1.24 15.37 -14.83
C ALA A 352 -2.11 14.31 -14.13
N ILE A 353 -2.08 13.08 -14.64
CA ILE A 353 -2.64 11.90 -13.99
C ILE A 353 -1.58 11.35 -13.04
N LEU A 354 -1.74 11.64 -11.76
CA LEU A 354 -0.86 11.11 -10.72
C LEU A 354 -1.40 9.77 -10.21
N LYS A 355 -0.49 8.87 -9.86
CA LYS A 355 -0.79 7.52 -9.35
C LYS A 355 -0.03 7.25 -8.06
N PRO A 356 -0.47 6.27 -7.25
CA PRO A 356 0.33 5.76 -6.14
C PRO A 356 1.70 5.26 -6.61
N LEU A 357 2.67 5.18 -5.69
CA LEU A 357 4.07 4.83 -5.99
C LEU A 357 4.80 5.82 -6.89
N GLN A 358 4.31 7.06 -6.92
CA GLN A 358 5.04 8.20 -7.46
C GLN A 358 5.45 9.18 -6.35
N THR A 359 6.47 10.00 -6.59
CA THR A 359 6.81 11.13 -5.74
C THR A 359 6.38 12.46 -6.36
N MET A 360 6.05 13.43 -5.52
CA MET A 360 5.73 14.79 -5.94
C MET A 360 6.43 15.78 -5.03
N ARG A 361 7.02 16.84 -5.59
CA ARG A 361 7.59 17.91 -4.78
C ARG A 361 6.46 18.78 -4.24
N VAL A 362 6.40 18.96 -2.93
CA VAL A 362 5.40 19.79 -2.25
C VAL A 362 6.08 20.97 -1.60
N MET A 363 5.66 22.18 -2.02
CA MET A 363 6.16 23.44 -1.50
C MET A 363 5.02 24.22 -0.84
N ILE A 364 5.04 24.25 0.49
CA ILE A 364 4.10 25.04 1.30
C ILE A 364 4.91 26.08 2.06
N ASN A 365 4.58 27.35 1.92
CA ASN A 365 5.16 28.41 2.72
C ASN A 365 4.03 29.26 3.31
N LYS A 366 3.69 28.99 4.57
CA LYS A 366 2.66 29.73 5.30
C LYS A 366 3.30 30.79 6.19
N VAL A 367 2.97 32.04 5.93
CA VAL A 367 3.38 33.20 6.73
C VAL A 367 2.13 33.82 7.35
N GLU A 368 2.14 34.01 8.67
CA GLU A 368 1.10 34.75 9.40
C GLU A 368 1.79 35.85 10.21
N ASN A 369 1.27 37.08 10.19
CA ASN A 369 1.83 38.22 10.92
C ASN A 369 3.34 38.42 10.71
N ASN A 370 3.81 38.33 9.45
CA ASN A 370 5.23 38.40 9.06
C ASN A 370 6.15 37.33 9.70
N ARG A 371 5.58 36.28 10.30
CA ARG A 371 6.32 35.13 10.81
C ARG A 371 5.99 33.89 9.98
N ARG A 372 7.03 33.14 9.61
CA ARG A 372 6.88 31.83 8.98
C ARG A 372 6.33 30.84 10.00
N VAL A 373 5.10 30.37 9.79
CA VAL A 373 4.38 29.46 10.71
C VAL A 373 4.61 28.01 10.30
N PHE A 374 4.61 27.74 9.00
CA PHE A 374 4.69 26.38 8.47
C PHE A 374 5.42 26.38 7.13
N THR A 375 6.39 25.47 6.97
CA THR A 375 7.14 25.35 5.72
C THR A 375 7.41 23.90 5.40
N VAL A 376 7.17 23.55 4.15
CA VAL A 376 7.48 22.24 3.57
C VAL A 376 8.12 22.52 2.22
N ASP A 377 9.25 21.89 1.96
CA ASP A 377 9.88 21.80 0.64
C ASP A 377 10.55 20.43 0.55
N SER A 378 9.74 19.43 0.22
CA SER A 378 10.13 18.03 0.26
C SER A 378 9.51 17.25 -0.88
N ASN A 379 10.19 16.18 -1.31
CA ASN A 379 9.60 15.17 -2.17
C ASN A 379 8.79 14.22 -1.30
N LEU A 380 7.47 14.20 -1.51
CA LEU A 380 6.55 13.37 -0.75
C LEU A 380 6.08 12.18 -1.59
N LEU A 381 5.86 11.06 -0.92
CA LEU A 381 5.41 9.79 -1.49
C LEU A 381 3.89 9.84 -1.68
N ILE A 382 3.38 9.54 -2.88
CA ILE A 382 1.95 9.47 -3.14
C ILE A 382 1.41 8.11 -2.71
N LEU A 383 0.57 8.11 -1.68
CA LEU A 383 -0.13 6.92 -1.20
C LEU A 383 -1.48 6.74 -1.89
N GLN A 384 -2.15 7.85 -2.19
CA GLN A 384 -3.49 7.84 -2.77
C GLN A 384 -3.66 9.04 -3.69
N SER A 385 -4.37 8.84 -4.80
CA SER A 385 -4.64 9.89 -5.79
C SER A 385 -6.06 9.81 -6.30
N THR A 386 -6.80 10.92 -6.25
CA THR A 386 -8.13 11.03 -6.85
C THR A 386 -8.06 11.80 -8.16
N ILE A 387 -8.51 11.17 -9.22
CA ILE A 387 -8.65 11.72 -10.56
C ILE A 387 -10.12 12.05 -10.78
N GLU A 388 -10.39 13.24 -11.30
CA GLU A 388 -11.71 13.68 -11.72
C GLU A 388 -11.73 13.92 -13.23
N VAL A 389 -12.75 13.38 -13.88
CA VAL A 389 -13.08 13.63 -15.28
C VAL A 389 -14.42 14.33 -15.33
N THR A 390 -14.45 15.46 -16.03
CA THR A 390 -15.67 16.20 -16.31
C THR A 390 -15.67 16.67 -17.76
N ALA A 391 -16.73 17.35 -18.21
CA ALA A 391 -16.75 18.00 -19.52
C ALA A 391 -15.63 19.06 -19.71
N GLN A 392 -15.02 19.54 -18.61
CA GLN A 392 -13.91 20.49 -18.63
C GLN A 392 -12.54 19.82 -18.82
N GLY A 393 -12.44 18.50 -18.63
CA GLY A 393 -11.22 17.73 -18.84
C GLY A 393 -10.92 16.75 -17.71
N ILE A 394 -9.70 16.21 -17.74
CA ILE A 394 -9.16 15.29 -16.72
C ILE A 394 -8.20 16.05 -15.82
N ARG A 395 -8.27 15.80 -14.52
CA ARG A 395 -7.35 16.38 -13.53
C ARG A 395 -7.19 15.49 -12.31
N THR A 396 -6.01 15.53 -11.68
CA THR A 396 -5.86 15.03 -10.31
C THR A 396 -6.35 16.10 -9.33
N THR A 397 -7.33 15.77 -8.49
CA THR A 397 -7.96 16.74 -7.58
C THR A 397 -7.54 16.57 -6.13
N LYS A 398 -7.16 15.36 -5.73
CA LYS A 398 -6.77 15.08 -4.34
C LYS A 398 -5.60 14.12 -4.28
N LEU A 399 -4.71 14.34 -3.32
CA LEU A 399 -3.64 13.40 -2.99
C LEU A 399 -3.53 13.21 -1.47
N ASP A 400 -3.28 11.97 -1.06
CA ASP A 400 -2.71 11.70 0.27
C ASP A 400 -1.24 11.35 0.08
N VAL A 401 -0.36 12.20 0.65
CA VAL A 401 1.10 12.11 0.49
C VAL A 401 1.81 12.10 1.84
N THR A 402 3.03 11.58 1.88
CA THR A 402 3.74 11.37 3.15
C THR A 402 5.26 11.31 2.99
N THR A 403 5.99 11.42 4.09
CA THR A 403 7.42 11.13 4.19
C THR A 403 7.73 9.67 4.53
N ALA A 404 6.74 8.86 4.90
CA ALA A 404 6.92 7.47 5.33
C ALA A 404 6.21 6.49 4.40
N GLU A 405 6.78 5.31 4.14
CA GLU A 405 6.21 4.28 3.25
C GLU A 405 5.04 3.51 3.87
N ARG A 406 4.07 4.22 4.46
CA ARG A 406 2.92 3.62 5.14
C ARG A 406 1.75 4.59 5.23
N TYR A 407 0.56 4.07 5.49
CA TYR A 407 -0.56 4.90 5.91
C TYR A 407 -0.48 5.29 7.38
N ARG A 408 -1.07 6.44 7.69
CA ARG A 408 -1.42 6.83 9.06
C ARG A 408 -2.38 5.79 9.65
N ARG A 409 -2.08 5.28 10.84
CA ARG A 409 -3.03 4.41 11.57
C ARG A 409 -4.16 5.27 12.14
N GLN A 410 -5.41 4.94 11.80
CA GLN A 410 -6.58 5.57 12.41
C GLN A 410 -6.71 5.10 13.87
N ASP A 411 -7.11 6.04 14.74
CA ASP A 411 -7.37 5.96 16.18
C ASP A 411 -6.80 4.77 17.00
N PRO A 412 -5.78 5.00 17.82
CA PRO A 412 -5.25 4.00 18.74
C PRO A 412 -5.61 4.21 20.22
N TYR A 413 -6.36 5.25 20.57
CA TYR A 413 -6.88 5.36 21.94
C TYR A 413 -8.13 4.47 22.15
N ALA A 414 -8.66 3.88 21.08
CA ALA A 414 -9.78 2.95 21.10
C ALA A 414 -9.43 1.52 21.55
N THR A 415 -8.15 1.19 21.80
CA THR A 415 -7.76 -0.13 22.32
C THR A 415 -6.57 -0.01 23.28
N VAL A 416 -6.85 0.27 24.55
CA VAL A 416 -6.17 -0.47 25.62
C VAL A 416 -6.69 -1.90 25.49
N ASP A 417 -5.94 -2.76 24.81
CA ASP A 417 -6.30 -4.16 24.65
C ASP A 417 -6.14 -4.86 26.01
N PHE A 418 -7.25 -4.98 26.76
CA PHE A 418 -7.34 -5.73 28.01
C PHE A 418 -7.39 -7.25 27.79
N LYS A 419 -6.96 -7.78 26.64
CA LYS A 419 -6.92 -9.23 26.37
C LYS A 419 -5.96 -10.04 27.26
N ASN A 420 -5.20 -9.40 28.15
CA ASN A 420 -4.39 -10.08 29.18
C ASN A 420 -5.09 -10.23 30.55
N ARG A 421 -6.43 -10.26 30.62
CA ARG A 421 -7.15 -10.80 31.80
C ARG A 421 -7.94 -12.06 31.45
N TYR A 422 -7.22 -13.16 31.24
CA TYR A 422 -7.76 -14.52 31.32
C TYR A 422 -6.75 -15.44 32.03
N PHE A 423 -6.38 -15.05 33.25
CA PHE A 423 -5.80 -15.85 34.36
C PHE A 423 -6.07 -14.94 35.58
N ASP A 424 -6.98 -15.18 36.51
CA ASP A 424 -7.30 -16.37 37.28
C ASP A 424 -8.80 -16.42 37.59
N ASP A 425 -9.46 -17.54 37.29
CA ASP A 425 -10.67 -17.99 38.00
C ASP A 425 -10.84 -19.52 37.85
N MET A 426 -9.72 -20.24 38.01
CA MET A 426 -9.73 -21.67 38.33
C MET A 426 -8.79 -21.91 39.51
N ASN A 427 -9.25 -21.51 40.70
CA ASN A 427 -8.97 -22.14 41.99
C ASN A 427 -9.70 -21.37 43.12
N GLN A 428 -11.01 -21.60 43.23
CA GLN A 428 -11.72 -21.82 44.51
C GLN A 428 -13.16 -22.26 44.25
#